data_AF-A0A931QG26-F1
#
_entry.id   AF-A0A931QG26-F1
#
_cell.length_a   1.000
_cell.length_b   1.000
_cell.length_c   1.000
_cell.angle_alpha   90.00
_cell.angle_beta   90.00
_cell.angle_gamma   90.00
#
_symmetry.space_group_name_H-M   'P 1'
#
loop_
_entity.id
_entity.type
_entity.pdbx_description
1 polymer ?
#
loop_
_entity_poly.entity_id
_entity_poly.type
_entity_poly.pdbx_seq_one_letter_code
_entity_poly.pdbx_strand_id
1 'polypeptide(L)' 'QGVGDTGVGLSIAKTLTEAQHGRIWVESQRGVGAIFSVLLPIEMNAPETNPKKGSK' A
#
# COMPACT_ATOMS: atom_id res chain seq x y z
N GLN A 1 16.96 -12.59 -18.42
CA GLN A 1 16.36 -13.04 -17.16
C GLN A 1 16.03 -11.79 -16.36
N GLY A 2 14.74 -11.51 -16.16
CA GLY A 2 14.28 -10.27 -15.53
C GLY A 2 14.19 -10.41 -14.01
N VAL A 3 14.25 -9.28 -13.30
CA VAL A 3 14.13 -9.18 -11.83
C VAL A 3 12.83 -9.79 -11.26
N GLY A 4 11.85 -10.11 -12.11
CA GLY A 4 10.60 -10.77 -11.72
C GLY A 4 10.68 -12.29 -11.44
N ASP A 5 11.74 -12.97 -11.89
CA ASP A 5 11.83 -14.44 -11.86
C ASP A 5 12.39 -15.02 -10.54
N THR A 6 12.87 -14.15 -9.63
CA THR A 6 13.52 -14.54 -8.38
C THR A 6 12.59 -14.51 -7.16
N GLY A 7 11.29 -14.24 -7.34
CA GLY A 7 10.34 -14.08 -6.23
C GLY A 7 10.56 -12.80 -5.40
N VAL A 8 11.46 -11.91 -5.85
CA VAL A 8 11.82 -10.68 -5.14
C VAL A 8 10.67 -9.67 -5.10
N GLY A 9 9.82 -9.62 -6.14
CA GLY A 9 8.71 -8.66 -6.22
C GLY A 9 7.76 -8.68 -5.03
N LEU A 10 7.42 -9.88 -4.52
CA LEU A 10 6.52 -10.00 -3.36
C LEU A 10 7.20 -9.58 -2.05
N SER A 11 8.50 -9.87 -1.91
CA SER A 11 9.26 -9.40 -0.75
C SER A 11 9.36 -7.88 -0.68
N ILE A 12 9.59 -7.22 -1.83
CA ILE A 12 9.59 -5.75 -1.93
C ILE A 12 8.21 -5.19 -1.57
N ALA A 13 7.14 -5.73 -2.15
CA ALA A 13 5.78 -5.29 -1.87
C ALA A 13 5.44 -5.42 -0.38
N LYS A 14 5.86 -6.52 0.26
CA LYS A 14 5.70 -6.73 1.71
C LYS A 14 6.45 -5.68 2.53
N THR A 15 7.74 -5.48 2.26
CA THR A 15 8.55 -4.50 2.98
C THR A 15 7.99 -3.08 2.86
N LEU A 16 7.57 -2.67 1.65
CA LEU A 16 6.95 -1.36 1.43
C LEU A 16 5.62 -1.21 2.19
N THR A 17 4.77 -2.22 2.11
CA THR A 17 3.47 -2.22 2.79
C THR A 17 3.65 -2.13 4.32
N GLU A 18 4.58 -2.91 4.89
CA GLU A 18 4.87 -2.89 6.32
C GLU A 18 5.49 -1.56 6.78
N ALA A 19 6.36 -0.95 5.96
CA ALA A 19 6.93 0.36 6.23
C ALA A 19 5.88 1.48 6.24
N GLN A 20 4.78 1.31 5.51
CA GLN A 20 3.63 2.22 5.51
C GLN A 20 2.60 1.87 6.60
N HIS A 21 2.94 1.01 7.56
CA HIS A 21 2.04 0.51 8.60
C HIS A 21 0.77 -0.19 8.05
N GLY A 22 0.89 -0.72 6.82
CA GLY A 22 -0.15 -1.48 6.16
C GLY A 22 -0.05 -2.98 6.41
N ARG A 23 -0.86 -3.74 5.67
CA ARG A 23 -0.88 -5.20 5.68
C ARG A 23 -1.01 -5.75 4.26
N ILE A 24 -0.27 -6.81 3.96
CA ILE A 24 -0.39 -7.58 2.71
C ILE A 24 -0.66 -9.06 3.04
N TRP A 25 -1.50 -9.73 2.26
CA TRP A 25 -1.77 -11.16 2.38
C TRP A 25 -2.17 -11.78 1.04
N VAL A 26 -2.20 -13.12 1.00
CA VAL A 26 -2.57 -13.89 -0.19
C VAL A 26 -3.58 -14.97 0.16
N GLU A 27 -4.60 -15.10 -0.67
CA GLU A 27 -5.56 -16.21 -0.65
C GLU A 27 -5.39 -16.98 -1.96
N SER A 28 -4.98 -18.25 -1.87
CA SER A 28 -4.73 -19.06 -3.07
C SER A 28 -5.46 -20.40 -3.01
N GLN A 29 -6.06 -20.76 -4.14
CA GLN A 29 -6.70 -22.05 -4.35
C GLN A 29 -6.13 -22.70 -5.61
N ARG A 30 -5.57 -23.91 -5.45
CA ARG A 30 -5.02 -24.67 -6.58
C ARG A 30 -6.08 -24.89 -7.66
N GLY A 31 -5.70 -24.67 -8.91
CA GLY A 31 -6.58 -24.82 -10.07
C GLY A 31 -7.59 -23.68 -10.27
N VAL A 32 -7.64 -22.69 -9.37
CA VAL A 32 -8.51 -21.50 -9.49
C VAL A 32 -7.67 -20.24 -9.65
N GLY A 33 -6.67 -20.04 -8.78
CA GLY A 33 -5.78 -18.88 -8.83
C GLY A 33 -5.31 -18.40 -7.47
N ALA A 34 -4.87 -17.13 -7.42
CA ALA A 34 -4.46 -16.46 -6.20
C ALA A 34 -4.93 -15.00 -6.21
N ILE A 35 -5.38 -14.52 -5.05
CA ILE A 35 -5.75 -13.13 -4.78
C ILE A 35 -4.68 -12.55 -3.85
N PHE A 36 -4.09 -11.44 -4.27
CA PHE A 36 -3.13 -10.67 -3.47
C PHE A 36 -3.81 -9.39 -3.00
N SER A 37 -3.88 -9.20 -1.71
CA SER A 37 -4.58 -8.07 -1.10
C SER A 37 -3.62 -7.21 -0.30
N VAL A 38 -3.77 -5.89 -0.43
CA VAL A 38 -2.97 -4.88 0.25
C VAL A 38 -3.91 -3.89 0.93
N LEU A 39 -3.63 -3.59 2.19
CA LEU A 39 -4.32 -2.61 3.01
C LEU A 39 -3.29 -1.57 3.46
N LEU A 40 -3.56 -0.30 3.17
CA LEU A 40 -2.73 0.82 3.58
C LEU A 40 -3.57 1.82 4.38
N PRO A 41 -3.06 2.32 5.52
CA PRO A 41 -3.72 3.43 6.20
C PRO A 41 -3.67 4.68 5.32
N ILE A 42 -4.78 5.41 5.27
CA ILE A 42 -4.83 6.73 4.62
C ILE A 42 -4.74 7.80 5.70
N GLU A 43 -3.74 8.67 5.59
CA GLU A 43 -3.69 9.91 6.38
C GLU A 43 -4.77 10.85 5.83
N MET A 44 -5.83 11.05 6.60
CA MET A 44 -6.85 12.05 6.26
C MET A 44 -6.32 13.42 6.65
N ASN A 45 -5.40 13.96 5.84
CA ASN A 45 -5.07 15.37 5.92
C ASN A 45 -6.34 16.15 5.58
N ALA A 46 -6.98 16.70 6.60
CA ALA A 46 -8.11 17.60 6.43
C ALA A 46 -7.70 18.68 5.41
N PRO A 47 -8.55 19.02 4.43
CA PRO A 47 -8.24 20.12 3.54
C PRO A 47 -7.99 21.34 4.41
N GLU A 48 -6.79 21.92 4.33
CA GLU A 48 -6.46 23.16 5.02
C GLU A 48 -7.40 24.25 4.52
N THR A 49 -8.52 24.45 5.21
CA THR A 49 -9.37 25.62 5.03
C THR A 49 -8.65 26.80 5.67
N ASN A 50 -7.58 27.28 5.03
CA ASN A 50 -6.86 28.48 5.44
C ASN A 50 -7.81 29.69 5.28
N PRO A 51 -8.39 30.26 6.36
CA PRO A 51 -9.11 31.50 6.24
C PRO A 51 -8.03 32.58 6.27
N LYS A 52 -7.60 33.05 5.08
CA LYS A 52 -6.67 34.19 5.01
C LYS A 52 -7.29 35.39 5.72
N LYS A 53 -6.80 35.63 6.94
CA LYS A 53 -6.37 36.91 7.51
C LYS A 53 -7.40 38.03 7.45
N GLY A 54 -8.11 38.23 8.57
CA GLY A 54 -8.71 39.52 8.88
C GLY A 54 -7.63 40.61 8.85
N SER A 55 -7.71 41.49 7.85
CA SER A 55 -7.02 42.77 7.88
C SER A 55 -7.68 43.61 8.96
N LYS A 56 -6.97 43.80 10.05
CA LYS A 56 -7.22 44.83 11.04
C LYS A 56 -6.70 46.16 10.51
#